data_AF-A0A956J4W1-F1
#
_entry.id   AF-A0A956J4W1-F1
#
_cell.length_a   1.000
_cell.length_b   1.000
_cell.length_c   1.000
_cell.angle_alpha   90.00
_cell.angle_beta   90.00
_cell.angle_gamma   90.00
#
_symmetry.space_group_name_H-M   'P 1'
#
loop_
_entity.id
_entity.type
_entity.pdbx_description
1 polymer ?
#
loop_
_entity_poly.entity_id
_entity_poly.type
_entity_poly.pdbx_seq_one_letter_code
_entity_poly.pdbx_strand_id
1 'polypeptide(L)'
;YRAACQAGQTRLLFTSSTAVYAESAGWLDESSPANADTFSAQVLRRAELMTQEVGGSVLRLGGIYGPDRASLIGRIQRGEISAESAPTRFTNRIHRDDVAGALLHLCELPRVQPLYVGVDEDPAPLADVVRWLETQLSMRGQLRAEPTAPPVAASRARRVASKRCSSQLLRAEGYSFRFPTFREGYAALLPSSSTDGA
;
A
#
# COMPACT_ATOMS: atom_id res chain seq x y z
N TYR A 1 -22.95 -18.32 9.46
CA TYR A 1 -21.65 -18.06 10.11
C TYR A 1 -21.53 -18.68 11.51
N ARG A 2 -22.58 -18.66 12.36
CA ARG A 2 -22.54 -19.29 13.71
C ARG A 2 -22.27 -20.81 13.75
N ALA A 3 -22.32 -21.53 12.62
CA ALA A 3 -22.15 -22.98 12.56
C ALA A 3 -20.70 -23.44 12.31
N ALA A 4 -19.75 -22.55 12.01
CA ALA A 4 -18.40 -22.93 11.58
C ALA A 4 -17.35 -23.01 12.71
N CYS A 5 -17.75 -22.81 13.97
CA CYS A 5 -16.81 -22.60 15.09
C CYS A 5 -16.57 -23.82 15.99
N GLN A 6 -17.04 -25.02 15.63
CA GLN A 6 -16.82 -26.23 16.44
C GLN A 6 -16.11 -27.33 15.64
N ALA A 7 -14.84 -27.05 15.33
CA ALA A 7 -13.73 -28.01 15.21
C ALA A 7 -12.45 -27.22 14.89
N GLY A 8 -11.68 -26.81 15.91
CA GLY A 8 -10.32 -26.25 15.72
C GLY A 8 -10.23 -24.88 15.03
N GLN A 9 -10.50 -23.80 15.78
CA GLN A 9 -10.22 -22.38 15.50
C GLN A 9 -10.26 -21.91 14.03
N THR A 10 -11.47 -21.80 13.46
CA THR A 10 -11.69 -21.02 12.24
C THR A 10 -11.38 -19.54 12.50
N ARG A 11 -10.35 -18.97 11.86
CA ARG A 11 -10.01 -17.54 11.95
C ARG A 11 -10.72 -16.75 10.86
N LEU A 12 -11.44 -15.70 11.24
CA LEU A 12 -11.99 -14.72 10.31
C LEU A 12 -11.00 -13.55 10.18
N LEU A 13 -10.46 -13.36 8.98
CA LEU A 13 -9.67 -12.19 8.62
C LEU A 13 -10.43 -11.36 7.58
N PHE A 14 -10.54 -10.06 7.80
CA PHE A 14 -11.14 -9.11 6.85
C PHE A 14 -10.09 -8.13 6.35
N THR A 15 -9.87 -8.07 5.04
CA THR A 15 -9.00 -7.07 4.42
C THR A 15 -9.76 -5.77 4.19
N SER A 16 -9.45 -4.77 5.01
CA SER A 16 -9.94 -3.40 4.87
C SER A 16 -8.90 -2.52 4.16
N SER A 17 -9.06 -1.21 4.22
CA SER A 17 -8.13 -0.23 3.64
C SER A 17 -7.79 0.87 4.64
N THR A 18 -6.55 1.35 4.57
CA THR A 18 -6.13 2.60 5.22
C THR A 18 -6.91 3.84 4.74
N ALA A 19 -7.73 3.73 3.69
CA ALA A 19 -8.66 4.77 3.26
C ALA A 19 -9.71 5.15 4.35
N VAL A 20 -9.93 4.31 5.36
CA VAL A 20 -10.84 4.61 6.48
C VAL A 20 -10.31 5.72 7.41
N TYR A 21 -9.01 5.99 7.38
CA TYR A 21 -8.43 7.12 8.11
C TYR A 21 -8.63 8.44 7.36
N ALA A 22 -8.98 9.52 8.05
CA ALA A 22 -8.95 10.86 7.44
C ALA A 22 -7.51 11.31 7.11
N GLU A 23 -7.37 12.35 6.30
CA GLU A 23 -6.07 12.99 6.09
C GLU A 23 -5.55 13.59 7.41
N SER A 24 -4.26 13.42 7.67
CA SER A 24 -3.58 13.93 8.87
C SER A 24 -2.15 14.28 8.50
N ALA A 25 -1.54 15.24 9.21
CA ALA A 25 -0.13 15.56 9.04
C ALA A 25 0.82 14.56 9.74
N GLY A 26 0.27 13.64 10.53
CA GLY A 26 1.02 12.72 11.40
C GLY A 26 1.03 11.26 10.97
N TRP A 27 1.61 10.46 11.84
CA TRP A 27 1.55 9.01 11.81
C TRP A 27 0.21 8.53 12.36
N LEU A 28 -0.36 7.53 11.71
CA LEU A 28 -1.59 6.85 12.08
C LEU A 28 -1.32 5.36 12.26
N ASP A 29 -1.97 4.78 13.25
CA ASP A 29 -1.83 3.39 13.65
C ASP A 29 -3.23 2.78 13.91
N GLU A 30 -3.28 1.60 14.49
CA GLU A 30 -4.52 0.89 14.83
C GLU A 30 -5.39 1.66 15.84
N SER A 31 -4.78 2.48 16.71
CA SER A 31 -5.49 3.29 17.71
C SER A 31 -6.11 4.56 17.13
N SER A 32 -5.65 4.97 15.95
CA SER A 32 -6.06 6.22 15.31
C SER A 32 -7.53 6.18 14.83
N PRO A 33 -8.27 7.31 14.91
CA PRO A 33 -9.66 7.35 14.48
C PRO A 33 -9.85 7.05 12.97
N ALA A 34 -10.74 6.10 12.67
CA ALA A 34 -11.12 5.74 11.31
C ALA A 34 -12.41 6.48 10.90
N ASN A 35 -12.29 7.80 10.72
CA ASN A 35 -13.40 8.74 10.54
C ASN A 35 -13.38 9.44 9.16
N ALA A 36 -12.78 8.83 8.14
CA ALA A 36 -12.85 9.37 6.78
C ALA A 36 -14.31 9.39 6.28
N ASP A 37 -14.71 10.52 5.68
CA ASP A 37 -16.10 10.79 5.30
C ASP A 37 -16.46 10.32 3.87
N THR A 38 -15.57 9.57 3.22
CA THR A 38 -15.89 9.01 1.90
C THR A 38 -16.86 7.85 2.02
N PHE A 39 -17.77 7.69 1.05
CA PHE A 39 -18.70 6.56 1.01
C PHE A 39 -18.00 5.20 1.19
N SER A 40 -16.89 4.99 0.48
CA SER A 40 -16.12 3.75 0.58
C SER A 40 -15.52 3.54 1.97
N ALA A 41 -15.02 4.60 2.61
CA ALA A 41 -14.50 4.52 3.98
C ALA A 41 -15.61 4.16 4.99
N GLN A 42 -16.79 4.76 4.87
CA GLN A 42 -17.92 4.46 5.75
C GLN A 42 -18.44 3.02 5.56
N VAL A 43 -18.44 2.50 4.33
CA VAL A 43 -18.81 1.09 4.05
C VAL A 43 -17.77 0.14 4.65
N LEU A 44 -16.48 0.39 4.40
CA LEU A 44 -15.40 -0.41 4.99
C LEU A 44 -15.47 -0.39 6.51
N ARG A 45 -15.64 0.79 7.13
CA ARG A 45 -15.70 0.91 8.59
C ARG A 45 -16.85 0.10 9.19
N ARG A 46 -18.01 0.05 8.52
CA ARG A 46 -19.13 -0.81 8.94
C ARG A 46 -18.78 -2.29 8.85
N ALA A 47 -18.13 -2.73 7.78
CA ALA A 47 -17.68 -4.12 7.64
C ALA A 47 -16.61 -4.51 8.67
N GLU A 48 -15.72 -3.58 9.03
CA GLU A 48 -14.74 -3.77 10.11
C GLU A 48 -15.44 -4.02 11.45
N LEU A 49 -16.42 -3.19 11.80
CA LEU A 49 -17.18 -3.33 13.05
C LEU A 49 -17.90 -4.69 13.10
N MET A 50 -18.60 -5.07 12.02
CA MET A 50 -19.27 -6.38 11.93
C MET A 50 -18.30 -7.56 12.06
N THR A 51 -17.08 -7.42 11.51
CA THR A 51 -16.04 -8.44 11.64
C THR A 51 -15.58 -8.57 13.10
N GLN A 52 -15.35 -7.44 13.76
CA GLN A 52 -14.88 -7.39 15.15
C GLN A 52 -15.95 -7.91 16.13
N GLU A 53 -17.23 -7.63 15.88
CA GLU A 53 -18.37 -8.12 16.69
C GLU A 53 -18.45 -9.65 16.75
N VAL A 54 -18.01 -10.35 15.69
CA VAL A 54 -17.97 -11.82 15.65
C VAL A 54 -16.61 -12.39 16.04
N GLY A 55 -15.71 -11.57 16.59
CA GLY A 55 -14.37 -11.98 17.03
C GLY A 55 -13.36 -12.16 15.90
N GLY A 56 -13.62 -11.62 14.70
CA GLY A 56 -12.66 -11.59 13.60
C GLY A 56 -11.65 -10.46 13.72
N SER A 57 -10.58 -10.55 12.93
CA SER A 57 -9.51 -9.55 12.87
C SER A 57 -9.50 -8.82 11.54
N VAL A 58 -9.21 -7.52 11.59
CA VAL A 58 -9.15 -6.65 10.41
C VAL A 58 -7.70 -6.36 10.05
N LEU A 59 -7.38 -6.40 8.76
CA LEU A 59 -6.10 -5.90 8.21
C LEU A 59 -6.37 -4.71 7.29
N ARG A 60 -6.01 -3.49 7.71
CA ARG A 60 -6.14 -2.26 6.90
C ARG A 60 -4.96 -2.14 5.95
N LEU A 61 -5.20 -2.38 4.67
CA LEU A 61 -4.13 -2.39 3.67
C LEU A 61 -3.82 -1.00 3.10
N GLY A 62 -2.54 -0.76 2.82
CA GLY A 62 -2.07 0.31 1.94
C GLY A 62 -2.47 0.07 0.48
N GLY A 63 -1.96 0.93 -0.42
CA GLY A 63 -2.09 0.75 -1.85
C GLY A 63 -1.32 -0.49 -2.32
N ILE A 64 -2.05 -1.55 -2.69
CA ILE A 64 -1.46 -2.82 -3.12
C ILE A 64 -0.85 -2.68 -4.51
N TYR A 65 0.42 -3.07 -4.65
CA TYR A 65 1.15 -3.15 -5.93
C TYR A 65 1.83 -4.51 -6.09
N GLY A 66 2.29 -4.83 -7.29
CA GLY A 66 2.91 -6.12 -7.61
C GLY A 66 2.89 -6.41 -9.12
N PRO A 67 3.26 -7.62 -9.58
CA PRO A 67 3.38 -7.96 -11.01
C PRO A 67 2.13 -7.62 -11.84
N ASP A 68 0.94 -7.98 -11.34
CA ASP A 68 -0.34 -7.69 -12.02
C ASP A 68 -0.97 -6.34 -11.61
N ARG A 69 -0.24 -5.54 -10.82
CA ARG A 69 -0.68 -4.25 -10.25
C ARG A 69 0.39 -3.18 -10.43
N ALA A 70 0.97 -3.12 -11.62
CA ALA A 70 2.06 -2.21 -11.99
C ALA A 70 1.60 -0.95 -12.75
N SER A 71 0.37 -0.47 -12.50
CA SER A 71 -0.22 0.64 -13.26
C SER A 71 0.64 1.91 -13.20
N LEU A 72 1.33 2.17 -12.08
CA LEU A 72 2.22 3.33 -11.95
C LEU A 72 3.39 3.27 -12.93
N ILE A 73 4.04 2.12 -13.10
CA ILE A 73 5.13 1.93 -14.07
C ILE A 73 4.62 2.23 -15.48
N GLY A 74 3.49 1.63 -15.87
CA GLY A 74 2.92 1.84 -17.21
C GLY A 74 2.54 3.30 -17.47
N ARG A 75 2.01 4.01 -16.46
CA ARG A 75 1.68 5.45 -16.58
C ARG A 75 2.94 6.30 -16.80
N ILE A 76 4.03 6.00 -16.10
CA ILE A 76 5.32 6.68 -16.28
C ILE A 76 5.86 6.41 -17.69
N GLN A 77 5.88 5.15 -18.13
CA GLN A 77 6.34 4.77 -19.47
C GLN A 77 5.53 5.43 -20.59
N ARG A 78 4.24 5.69 -20.36
CA ARG A 78 3.36 6.41 -21.31
C ARG A 78 3.42 7.93 -21.18
N GLY A 79 4.18 8.48 -20.23
CA GLY A 79 4.26 9.92 -19.98
C GLY A 79 2.99 10.52 -19.36
N GLU A 80 2.14 9.71 -18.73
CA GLU A 80 0.88 10.15 -18.10
C GLU A 80 1.10 10.70 -16.68
N ILE A 81 2.27 10.45 -16.10
CA ILE A 81 2.71 11.00 -14.80
C ILE A 81 4.22 11.11 -14.81
N SER A 82 4.73 12.19 -14.23
CA SER A 82 6.16 12.45 -14.01
C SER A 82 6.43 12.93 -12.59
N ALA A 83 7.70 12.96 -12.16
CA ALA A 83 8.04 13.46 -10.83
C ALA A 83 7.62 14.92 -10.61
N GLU A 84 7.60 15.74 -11.66
CA GLU A 84 7.21 17.16 -11.62
C GLU A 84 5.69 17.34 -11.52
N SER A 85 4.92 16.43 -12.12
CA SER A 85 3.46 16.48 -12.14
C SER A 85 2.82 15.70 -10.98
N ALA A 86 3.56 14.76 -10.38
CA ALA A 86 3.09 13.95 -9.28
C ALA A 86 2.91 14.77 -7.99
N PRO A 87 1.84 14.51 -7.21
CA PRO A 87 1.62 15.20 -5.94
C PRO A 87 2.68 14.81 -4.90
N THR A 88 3.01 15.75 -4.02
CA THR A 88 3.88 15.55 -2.86
C THR A 88 3.17 14.91 -1.66
N ARG A 89 1.97 14.37 -1.88
CA ARG A 89 1.16 13.69 -0.86
C ARG A 89 1.79 12.33 -0.54
N PHE A 90 1.96 12.02 0.75
CA PHE A 90 2.39 10.69 1.18
C PHE A 90 1.45 9.59 0.70
N THR A 91 2.05 8.48 0.30
CA THR A 91 1.37 7.26 -0.11
C THR A 91 1.85 6.12 0.76
N ASN A 92 0.91 5.29 1.19
CA ASN A 92 1.17 4.09 1.99
C ASN A 92 0.94 2.90 1.07
N ARG A 93 1.87 1.95 1.03
CA ARG A 93 1.89 0.86 0.05
C ARG A 93 2.12 -0.46 0.73
N ILE A 94 1.82 -1.54 0.03
CA ILE A 94 2.21 -2.89 0.43
C ILE A 94 2.31 -3.75 -0.83
N HIS A 95 3.37 -4.54 -0.94
CA HIS A 95 3.49 -5.46 -2.07
C HIS A 95 2.47 -6.60 -1.91
N ARG A 96 1.88 -7.09 -3.00
CA ARG A 96 0.83 -8.13 -2.95
C ARG A 96 1.29 -9.40 -2.20
N ASP A 97 2.57 -9.75 -2.35
CA ASP A 97 3.13 -10.94 -1.72
C ASP A 97 3.26 -10.73 -0.20
N ASP A 98 3.48 -9.49 0.24
CA ASP A 98 3.46 -9.14 1.67
C ASP A 98 2.04 -9.06 2.23
N VAL A 99 1.02 -8.78 1.41
CA VAL A 99 -0.38 -8.95 1.83
C VAL A 99 -0.65 -10.43 2.13
N ALA A 100 -0.25 -11.32 1.22
CA ALA A 100 -0.41 -12.76 1.41
C ALA A 100 0.39 -13.27 2.61
N GLY A 101 1.65 -12.84 2.74
CA GLY A 101 2.52 -13.17 3.87
C GLY A 101 1.93 -12.70 5.20
N ALA A 102 1.45 -11.45 5.27
CA ALA A 102 0.83 -10.92 6.48
C ALA A 102 -0.43 -11.70 6.86
N LEU A 103 -1.30 -12.04 5.89
CA LEU A 103 -2.49 -12.84 6.16
C LEU A 103 -2.15 -14.25 6.67
N LEU A 104 -1.14 -14.89 6.08
CA LEU A 104 -0.67 -16.22 6.55
C LEU A 104 -0.10 -16.13 7.96
N HIS A 105 0.76 -15.15 8.23
CA HIS A 105 1.29 -14.87 9.58
C HIS A 105 0.16 -14.67 10.59
N LEU A 106 -0.83 -13.84 10.24
CA LEU A 106 -2.02 -13.61 11.06
C LEU A 106 -2.92 -14.83 11.18
N CYS A 107 -2.79 -15.88 10.38
CA CYS A 107 -3.47 -17.17 10.60
C CYS A 107 -2.73 -18.05 11.61
N GLU A 108 -1.41 -17.94 11.66
CA GLU A 108 -0.52 -18.79 12.46
C GLU A 108 -0.30 -18.26 13.89
N LEU A 109 -0.54 -16.97 14.13
CA LEU A 109 -0.38 -16.38 15.47
C LEU A 109 -1.24 -17.12 16.52
N PRO A 110 -0.72 -17.45 17.71
CA PRO A 110 -1.51 -18.08 18.78
C PRO A 110 -2.69 -17.22 19.24
N ARG A 111 -2.52 -15.89 19.20
CA ARG A 111 -3.55 -14.89 19.49
C ARG A 111 -3.40 -13.75 18.51
N VAL A 112 -4.51 -13.31 17.94
CA VAL A 112 -4.56 -12.24 16.95
C VAL A 112 -5.26 -11.03 17.55
N GLN A 113 -4.76 -9.83 17.28
CA GLN A 113 -5.41 -8.58 17.67
C GLN A 113 -6.63 -8.32 16.77
N PRO A 114 -7.63 -7.55 17.23
CA PRO A 114 -8.82 -7.26 16.42
C PRO A 114 -8.55 -6.39 15.19
N LEU A 115 -7.38 -5.75 15.11
CA LEU A 115 -7.02 -4.83 14.04
C LEU A 115 -5.50 -4.76 13.86
N TYR A 116 -5.08 -4.68 12.60
CA TYR A 116 -3.71 -4.43 12.16
C TYR A 116 -3.70 -3.46 10.98
N VAL A 117 -2.61 -2.71 10.83
CA VAL A 117 -2.27 -1.93 9.63
C VAL A 117 -1.23 -2.69 8.80
N GLY A 118 -1.56 -2.95 7.53
CA GLY A 118 -0.69 -3.61 6.56
C GLY A 118 -0.14 -2.63 5.54
N VAL A 119 0.98 -1.99 5.89
CA VAL A 119 1.76 -1.10 5.02
C VAL A 119 3.25 -1.43 5.16
N ASP A 120 4.01 -1.23 4.09
CA ASP A 120 5.47 -1.32 4.13
C ASP A 120 6.08 -0.25 5.07
N GLU A 121 7.39 -0.33 5.27
CA GLU A 121 8.09 0.48 6.26
C GLU A 121 8.46 1.88 5.76
N ASP A 122 8.19 2.19 4.49
CA ASP A 122 8.60 3.44 3.84
C ASP A 122 7.42 4.19 3.18
N PRO A 123 6.47 4.74 3.97
CA PRO A 123 5.53 5.72 3.45
C PRO A 123 6.27 6.88 2.79
N ALA A 124 6.04 7.09 1.49
CA ALA A 124 6.77 8.07 0.70
C ALA A 124 5.81 8.98 -0.09
N PRO A 125 6.16 10.26 -0.33
CA PRO A 125 5.47 11.11 -1.29
C PRO A 125 5.37 10.45 -2.66
N LEU A 126 4.22 10.57 -3.34
CA LEU A 126 4.07 9.97 -4.68
C LEU A 126 5.12 10.52 -5.66
N ALA A 127 5.45 11.80 -5.58
CA ALA A 127 6.51 12.42 -6.38
C ALA A 127 7.88 11.72 -6.21
N ASP A 128 8.24 11.29 -5.00
CA ASP A 128 9.52 10.63 -4.74
C ASP A 128 9.53 9.19 -5.27
N VAL A 129 8.40 8.48 -5.15
CA VAL A 129 8.22 7.15 -5.76
C VAL A 129 8.34 7.22 -7.28
N VAL A 130 7.68 8.21 -7.90
CA VAL A 130 7.73 8.42 -9.35
C VAL A 130 9.14 8.78 -9.80
N ARG A 131 9.81 9.71 -9.12
CA ARG A 131 11.20 10.10 -9.42
C ARG A 131 12.15 8.90 -9.38
N TRP A 132 12.03 8.06 -8.37
CA TRP A 132 12.84 6.85 -8.27
C TRP A 132 12.55 5.89 -9.42
N LEU A 133 11.27 5.65 -9.75
CA LEU A 133 10.87 4.80 -10.87
C LEU A 133 11.37 5.33 -12.22
N GLU A 134 11.25 6.64 -12.48
CA GLU A 134 11.79 7.29 -13.69
C GLU A 134 13.30 7.08 -13.81
N THR A 135 14.02 7.17 -12.70
CA THR A 135 15.47 6.90 -12.67
C THR A 135 15.75 5.44 -13.05
N GLN A 136 15.02 4.49 -12.45
CA GLN A 136 15.19 3.07 -12.77
C GLN A 136 14.83 2.72 -14.22
N LEU A 137 13.75 3.30 -14.75
CA LEU A 137 13.30 3.08 -16.12
C LEU A 137 14.26 3.72 -17.13
N SER A 138 14.78 4.92 -16.83
CA SER A 138 15.82 5.58 -17.62
C SER A 138 17.07 4.72 -17.76
N MET A 139 17.58 4.20 -16.63
CA MET A 139 18.78 3.35 -16.61
C MET A 139 18.58 2.04 -17.40
N ARG A 140 17.34 1.60 -17.61
CA ARG A 140 17.00 0.40 -18.36
C ARG A 140 16.60 0.68 -19.81
N GLY A 141 16.65 1.93 -20.26
CA GLY A 141 16.18 2.32 -21.60
C GLY A 141 14.68 2.10 -21.83
N GLN A 142 13.88 2.10 -20.75
CA GLN A 142 12.45 1.77 -20.77
C GLN A 142 11.53 3.00 -20.71
N LEU A 143 12.09 4.21 -20.61
CA LEU A 143 11.32 5.43 -20.83
C LEU A 143 11.15 5.69 -22.33
N ARG A 144 9.96 6.12 -22.73
CA ARG A 144 9.77 6.69 -24.07
C ARG A 144 10.62 7.95 -24.21
N ALA A 145 11.21 8.14 -25.38
CA ALA A 145 11.82 9.42 -25.74
C ALA A 145 10.69 10.46 -25.91
N GLU A 146 10.85 11.58 -25.18
CA GLU A 146 10.01 12.78 -25.15
C GLU A 146 8.58 12.63 -24.56
N PRO A 147 8.18 13.51 -23.62
CA PRO A 147 6.79 13.61 -23.16
C PRO A 147 5.84 13.93 -24.32
N THR A 148 4.83 13.09 -24.56
CA THR A 148 3.82 13.32 -25.62
C THR A 148 2.78 14.40 -25.27
N ALA A 149 2.87 15.01 -24.08
CA ALA A 149 1.93 16.03 -23.62
C ALA A 149 2.69 17.23 -23.05
N PRO A 150 2.20 18.47 -23.27
CA PRO A 150 2.75 19.63 -22.60
C PRO A 150 2.70 19.41 -21.09
N PRO A 151 3.69 19.90 -20.33
CA PRO A 151 3.66 19.79 -18.88
C PRO A 151 2.35 20.39 -18.39
N VAL A 152 1.45 19.53 -17.91
CA VAL A 152 0.26 19.99 -17.19
C VAL A 152 0.80 20.83 -16.06
N ALA A 153 0.47 22.14 -16.11
CA ALA A 153 0.99 23.13 -15.17
C ALA A 153 0.93 22.50 -13.79
N ALA A 154 2.11 22.34 -13.16
CA ALA A 154 2.22 21.79 -11.83
C ALA A 154 1.19 22.53 -11.00
N SER A 155 0.08 21.85 -10.68
CA SER A 155 -0.81 22.30 -9.64
C SER A 155 0.15 22.49 -8.48
N ARG A 156 0.35 23.74 -8.05
CA ARG A 156 0.98 24.06 -6.77
C ARG A 156 0.06 23.43 -5.74
N ALA A 157 0.13 22.11 -5.62
CA ALA A 157 -0.57 21.34 -4.65
C ALA A 157 0.02 21.86 -3.36
N ARG A 158 -0.75 22.71 -2.68
CA ARG A 158 -0.56 23.02 -1.27
C ARG A 158 -0.11 21.73 -0.59
N ARG A 159 0.78 21.80 0.39
CA ARG A 159 1.08 20.66 1.26
C ARG A 159 -0.26 20.21 1.88
N VAL A 160 -0.97 19.32 1.20
CA VAL A 160 -2.21 18.73 1.66
C VAL A 160 -1.77 17.85 2.81
N ALA A 161 -2.40 17.99 3.96
CA ALA A 161 -2.18 17.05 5.06
C ALA A 161 -2.25 15.63 4.48
N SER A 162 -1.20 14.84 4.71
CA SER A 162 -1.06 13.54 4.06
C SER A 162 -0.62 12.52 5.08
N LYS A 163 -1.52 11.60 5.38
CA LYS A 163 -1.32 10.63 6.46
C LYS A 163 -0.21 9.63 6.12
N ARG A 164 0.55 9.25 7.16
CA ARG A 164 1.49 8.12 7.13
C ARG A 164 0.93 7.04 8.03
N CYS A 165 0.82 5.83 7.54
CA CYS A 165 0.34 4.71 8.32
C CYS A 165 1.54 3.93 8.86
N SER A 166 1.41 3.39 10.06
CA SER A 166 2.44 2.57 10.71
C SER A 166 1.94 1.13 10.83
N SER A 167 2.73 0.17 10.38
CA SER A 167 2.53 -1.27 10.59
C SER A 167 3.29 -1.80 11.80
N GLN A 168 3.60 -0.94 12.78
CA GLN A 168 4.43 -1.29 13.94
C GLN A 168 3.87 -2.47 14.73
N LEU A 169 2.55 -2.58 14.91
CA LEU A 169 1.94 -3.71 15.61
C LEU A 169 2.18 -5.04 14.88
N LEU A 170 1.96 -5.06 13.56
CA LEU A 170 2.17 -6.26 12.73
C LEU A 170 3.63 -6.75 12.82
N ARG A 171 4.59 -5.83 12.81
CA ARG A 171 6.01 -6.14 12.96
C ARG A 171 6.39 -6.56 14.39
N ALA A 172 5.79 -5.94 15.40
CA ALA A 172 5.99 -6.31 16.80
C ALA A 172 5.49 -7.74 17.09
N GLU A 173 4.49 -8.22 16.35
CA GLU A 173 4.03 -9.62 16.38
C GLU A 173 4.89 -10.57 15.52
N GLY A 174 6.05 -10.11 15.04
CA GLY A 174 7.06 -10.94 14.37
C GLY A 174 6.97 -11.01 12.85
N TYR A 175 6.04 -10.30 12.20
CA TYR A 175 5.98 -10.29 10.74
C TYR A 175 7.18 -9.53 10.14
N SER A 176 7.86 -10.14 9.17
CA SER A 176 8.97 -9.53 8.44
C SER A 176 8.58 -9.32 6.98
N PHE A 177 8.63 -8.07 6.51
CA PHE A 177 8.30 -7.75 5.11
C PHE A 177 9.35 -8.28 4.15
N ARG A 178 8.91 -8.95 3.09
CA ARG A 178 9.76 -9.33 1.95
C ARG A 178 10.16 -8.09 1.14
N PHE A 179 9.27 -7.11 1.05
CA PHE A 179 9.50 -5.83 0.39
C PHE A 179 9.29 -4.70 1.41
N PRO A 180 10.28 -4.42 2.26
CA PRO A 180 10.15 -3.46 3.36
C PRO A 180 10.00 -2.01 2.87
N THR A 181 10.46 -1.67 1.65
CA THR A 181 10.20 -0.38 1.04
C THR A 181 9.68 -0.53 -0.39
N PHE A 182 9.15 0.56 -0.94
CA PHE A 182 8.74 0.58 -2.34
C PHE A 182 9.92 0.31 -3.30
N ARG A 183 11.16 0.57 -2.90
CA ARG A 183 12.35 0.40 -3.77
C ARG A 183 12.59 -1.08 -4.05
N GLU A 184 12.65 -1.92 -3.03
CA GLU A 184 12.85 -3.37 -3.23
C GLU A 184 11.66 -3.96 -4.00
N GLY A 185 10.43 -3.56 -3.64
CA GLY A 185 9.25 -4.10 -4.30
C GLY A 185 9.16 -3.71 -5.77
N TYR A 186 9.31 -2.42 -6.12
CA TYR A 186 9.29 -2.04 -7.53
C TYR A 186 10.52 -2.54 -8.30
N ALA A 187 11.70 -2.64 -7.68
CA ALA A 187 12.87 -3.22 -8.32
C ALA A 187 12.61 -4.67 -8.77
N ALA A 188 11.88 -5.45 -7.96
CA ALA A 188 11.49 -6.82 -8.31
C ALA A 188 10.45 -6.90 -9.45
N LEU A 189 9.75 -5.80 -9.77
CA LEU A 189 8.82 -5.73 -10.90
C LEU A 189 9.47 -5.30 -12.21
N LEU A 190 10.66 -4.69 -12.14
CA LEU A 190 11.37 -4.23 -13.33
C LEU A 190 12.11 -5.40 -13.97
N PRO A 191 12.01 -5.57 -15.30
CA PRO A 191 12.78 -6.59 -16.00
C PRO A 191 14.26 -6.40 -15.72
N SER A 192 15.00 -7.48 -15.44
CA SER A 192 16.46 -7.47 -15.45
C SER A 192 16.94 -6.90 -16.79
N SER A 193 17.89 -5.96 -16.76
CA SER A 193 18.53 -5.51 -18.00
C SER A 193 19.18 -6.74 -18.63
N SER A 194 18.65 -7.17 -19.77
CA SER A 194 19.26 -8.23 -20.57
C SER A 194 20.58 -7.70 -21.10
N THR A 195 21.65 -7.91 -20.34
CA THR A 195 23.02 -7.92 -20.86
C THR A 195 23.29 -9.32 -21.36
N ASP A 196 22.55 -9.76 -22.38
CA ASP A 196 22.89 -10.94 -23.17
C ASP A 196 22.56 -10.62 -24.62
N GLY A 197 23.60 -10.22 -25.33
CA GLY A 197 23.60 -9.87 -26.74
C GLY A 197 25.03 -9.90 -27.25
N ALA A 198 25.45 -11.13 -27.60
CA ALA A 198 26.51 -11.55 -28.52
C ALA A 198 27.66 -10.59 -28.87
#